data_AF-A0A9P0DQ61-F1
#
_entry.id   AF-A0A9P0DQ61-F1
#
_cell.length_a   1.000
_cell.length_b   1.000
_cell.length_c   1.000
_cell.angle_alpha   90.00
_cell.angle_beta   90.00
_cell.angle_gamma   90.00
#
_symmetry.space_group_name_H-M   'P 1'
#
loop_
_entity.id
_entity.type
_entity.pdbx_description
1 polymer ?
#
loop_
_entity_poly.entity_id
_entity_poly.type
_entity_poly.pdbx_seq_one_letter_code
_entity_poly.pdbx_strand_id
1 'polypeptide(L)'
;MMSSGSSQIWRRRSGISWIRAGLIIFILVFIWLQLNFLSFSGSSPQYSDINDSNAAILSMVPAVLHKFLSSKPKNATHTRTNGSYNNLLYTSTPNISDIKRSIAQYNLQQVVHNENNFEPLQNDSIVIVVQIHDRIPYLRHLIVSLAQAPGISQTLLVFSHDYYDEEMNSLVQSIDFCKVIQIFYPYSIQTHPNEFPGEDPGDCPRDMKKEQALIKKCNNALYPDVYGHYREAKFTQTKHHWWWKANRVFNQLEVTRNHTGLIVLLEEDHYVGEDFIHMLRLMERTYKESCRHCNVLSLGTYLKTYNYYADSKKVEISPWVSSKHNMGMAFNRSTWTQIVDCAAYFCKYDDYNWDWSLQHVSQNCLRQKLHAMVARAPRVFHIGECGVHHKKNNCKSTSVISKVQQVLKSAKRHLYPDYLILTYSTVLKKTKLRKGNGGWGDRRDHKLCIGMTLG
;
A
#
# COMPACT_ATOMS: atom_id res chain seq x y z
N MET A 1 -56.50 23.03 -72.55
CA MET A 1 -57.53 22.11 -72.03
C MET A 1 -56.87 21.14 -71.05
N MET A 2 -57.38 21.16 -69.81
CA MET A 2 -57.34 20.20 -68.70
C MET A 2 -56.31 19.04 -68.61
N SER A 3 -55.75 18.93 -67.39
CA SER A 3 -55.40 17.70 -66.64
C SER A 3 -54.14 16.91 -67.06
N SER A 4 -53.34 16.30 -66.19
CA SER A 4 -53.47 16.02 -64.76
C SER A 4 -52.07 15.90 -64.12
N GLY A 5 -51.92 16.45 -62.92
CA GLY A 5 -50.83 16.10 -62.01
C GLY A 5 -51.35 15.08 -61.00
N SER A 6 -50.79 13.87 -60.99
CA SER A 6 -51.09 12.88 -59.93
C SER A 6 -50.07 11.75 -59.77
N SER A 7 -48.82 11.86 -60.25
CA SER A 7 -47.86 10.74 -60.12
C SER A 7 -46.62 10.98 -59.24
N GLN A 8 -46.32 12.22 -58.82
CA GLN A 8 -45.08 12.49 -58.05
C GLN A 8 -45.22 12.52 -56.52
N ILE A 9 -46.44 12.56 -55.97
CA ILE A 9 -46.65 12.62 -54.50
C ILE A 9 -46.56 11.22 -53.85
N TRP A 10 -46.82 10.15 -54.60
CA TRP A 10 -46.81 8.78 -54.07
C TRP A 10 -45.41 8.17 -53.88
N ARG A 11 -44.42 8.56 -54.70
CA ARG A 11 -43.03 8.05 -54.57
C ARG A 11 -42.25 8.69 -53.41
N ARG A 12 -42.62 9.90 -52.97
CA ARG A 12 -41.95 10.57 -51.83
C ARG A 12 -42.52 10.13 -50.46
N ARG A 13 -43.78 9.70 -50.41
CA ARG A 13 -44.41 9.14 -49.20
C ARG A 13 -43.95 7.70 -48.88
N SER A 14 -43.70 6.86 -49.89
CA SER A 14 -43.24 5.48 -49.62
C SER A 14 -41.81 5.45 -49.09
N GLY A 15 -40.88 6.25 -49.65
CA GLY A 15 -39.49 6.30 -49.18
C GLY A 15 -39.34 6.74 -47.72
N ILE A 16 -40.15 7.71 -47.27
CA ILE A 16 -40.17 8.14 -45.85
C ILE A 16 -40.74 7.03 -44.96
N SER A 17 -41.73 6.27 -45.45
CA SER A 17 -42.30 5.14 -44.70
C SER A 17 -41.29 3.98 -44.57
N TRP A 18 -40.53 3.67 -45.63
CA TRP A 18 -39.46 2.67 -45.59
C TRP A 18 -38.29 3.10 -44.70
N ILE A 19 -37.93 4.39 -44.71
CA ILE A 19 -36.91 4.93 -43.79
C ILE A 19 -37.41 4.87 -42.33
N ARG A 20 -38.68 5.21 -42.07
CA ARG A 20 -39.29 5.09 -40.73
C ARG A 20 -39.37 3.64 -40.27
N ALA A 21 -39.76 2.72 -41.15
CA ALA A 21 -39.78 1.29 -40.85
C ALA A 21 -38.36 0.76 -40.59
N GLY A 22 -37.37 1.17 -41.38
CA GLY A 22 -35.97 0.84 -41.16
C GLY A 22 -35.42 1.40 -39.84
N LEU A 23 -35.79 2.62 -39.47
CA LEU A 23 -35.43 3.23 -38.19
C LEU A 23 -36.09 2.50 -37.00
N ILE A 24 -37.35 2.09 -37.14
CA ILE A 24 -38.06 1.30 -36.11
C ILE A 24 -37.41 -0.07 -35.96
N ILE A 25 -37.08 -0.75 -37.06
CA ILE A 25 -36.39 -2.05 -37.02
C ILE A 25 -34.99 -1.88 -36.41
N PHE A 26 -34.25 -0.83 -36.78
CA PHE A 26 -32.95 -0.53 -36.17
C PHE A 26 -33.06 -0.26 -34.67
N ILE A 27 -34.06 0.50 -34.23
CA ILE A 27 -34.33 0.74 -32.80
C ILE A 27 -34.71 -0.55 -32.09
N LEU A 28 -35.54 -1.41 -32.69
CA LEU A 28 -35.94 -2.69 -32.10
C LEU A 28 -34.75 -3.66 -32.01
N VAL A 29 -33.90 -3.72 -33.04
CA VAL A 29 -32.66 -4.51 -33.04
C VAL A 29 -31.66 -3.93 -32.04
N PHE A 30 -31.54 -2.61 -31.92
CA PHE A 30 -30.69 -1.95 -30.94
C PHE A 30 -31.19 -2.16 -29.51
N ILE A 31 -32.50 -2.09 -29.26
CA ILE A 31 -33.12 -2.42 -27.97
C ILE A 31 -32.96 -3.91 -27.68
N TRP A 32 -33.16 -4.79 -28.65
CA TRP A 32 -32.93 -6.22 -28.49
C TRP A 32 -31.46 -6.55 -28.23
N LEU A 33 -30.53 -5.88 -28.92
CA LEU A 33 -29.10 -5.98 -28.65
C LEU A 33 -28.74 -5.39 -27.29
N GLN A 34 -29.34 -4.29 -26.85
CA GLN A 34 -29.16 -3.72 -25.50
C GLN A 34 -29.73 -4.65 -24.43
N LEU A 35 -30.90 -5.26 -24.64
CA LEU A 35 -31.50 -6.23 -23.73
C LEU A 35 -30.72 -7.53 -23.69
N ASN A 36 -30.17 -7.99 -24.83
CA ASN A 36 -29.23 -9.12 -24.88
C ASN A 36 -27.87 -8.75 -24.29
N PHE A 37 -27.36 -7.52 -24.46
CA PHE A 37 -26.16 -7.03 -23.79
C PHE A 37 -26.38 -6.75 -22.30
N LEU A 38 -27.61 -6.52 -21.85
CA LEU A 38 -27.97 -6.39 -20.43
C LEU A 38 -28.20 -7.76 -19.78
N SER A 39 -28.63 -8.77 -20.56
CA SER A 39 -28.70 -10.16 -20.11
C SER A 39 -27.37 -10.91 -20.27
N PHE A 40 -26.48 -10.45 -21.16
CA PHE A 40 -25.09 -10.91 -21.33
C PHE A 40 -24.07 -9.99 -20.65
N SER A 41 -24.48 -8.84 -20.11
CA SER A 41 -23.81 -8.23 -18.96
C SER A 41 -24.12 -9.17 -17.81
N GLY A 42 -23.37 -10.27 -17.82
CA GLY A 42 -23.50 -11.36 -16.87
C GLY A 42 -23.66 -10.72 -15.51
N SER A 43 -24.78 -11.05 -14.89
CA SER A 43 -24.83 -11.37 -13.47
C SER A 43 -23.55 -10.93 -12.78
N SER A 44 -23.52 -9.64 -12.41
CA SER A 44 -22.73 -9.28 -11.25
C SER A 44 -23.13 -10.32 -10.21
N PRO A 45 -22.19 -11.03 -9.56
CA PRO A 45 -22.55 -11.71 -8.35
C PRO A 45 -23.10 -10.57 -7.50
N GLN A 46 -24.42 -10.54 -7.34
CA GLN A 46 -25.04 -9.85 -6.25
C GLN A 46 -24.43 -10.60 -5.07
N TYR A 47 -23.34 -10.05 -4.54
CA TYR A 47 -22.70 -10.58 -3.35
C TYR A 47 -23.80 -10.47 -2.30
N SER A 48 -24.51 -11.59 -2.13
CA SER A 48 -25.48 -11.84 -1.07
C SER A 48 -24.94 -11.24 0.22
N ASP A 49 -25.81 -10.66 1.05
CA ASP A 49 -25.49 -10.13 2.38
C ASP A 49 -24.32 -10.90 3.01
N ILE A 50 -23.11 -10.34 2.88
CA ILE A 50 -21.89 -11.00 3.29
C ILE A 50 -21.96 -11.02 4.82
N ASN A 51 -22.07 -12.21 5.41
CA ASN A 51 -21.95 -12.36 6.85
C ASN A 51 -20.52 -11.96 7.25
N ASP A 52 -20.38 -10.72 7.71
CA ASP A 52 -19.13 -10.07 8.08
C ASP A 52 -18.83 -10.16 9.58
N SER A 53 -19.57 -11.01 10.30
CA SER A 53 -19.33 -11.29 11.71
C SER A 53 -17.90 -11.81 11.94
N ASN A 54 -17.32 -11.46 13.09
CA ASN A 54 -15.99 -11.96 13.49
C ASN A 54 -15.91 -13.49 13.46
N ALA A 55 -17.01 -14.18 13.78
CA ALA A 55 -17.09 -15.64 13.70
C ALA A 55 -16.96 -16.16 12.26
N ALA A 56 -17.58 -15.48 11.28
CA ALA A 56 -17.47 -15.85 9.88
C ALA A 56 -16.03 -15.66 9.35
N ILE A 57 -15.36 -14.58 9.74
CA ILE A 57 -13.95 -14.34 9.39
C ILE A 57 -13.04 -15.40 10.00
N LEU A 58 -13.21 -15.69 11.29
CA LEU A 58 -12.45 -16.72 11.99
C LEU A 58 -12.66 -18.10 11.36
N SER A 59 -13.86 -18.41 10.86
CA SER A 59 -14.14 -19.68 10.18
C SER A 59 -13.38 -19.85 8.86
N MET A 60 -12.97 -18.74 8.23
CA MET A 60 -12.17 -18.74 7.00
C MET A 60 -10.66 -18.77 7.27
N VAL A 61 -10.23 -18.74 8.54
CA VAL A 61 -8.83 -18.75 8.95
C VAL A 61 -8.50 -20.07 9.66
N PRO A 62 -7.37 -20.73 9.34
CA PRO A 62 -6.93 -21.92 10.09
C PRO A 62 -6.86 -21.66 11.60
N ALA A 63 -7.38 -22.59 12.41
CA ALA A 63 -7.48 -22.43 13.88
C ALA A 63 -6.13 -22.11 14.56
N VAL A 64 -5.03 -22.68 14.07
CA VAL A 64 -3.67 -22.42 14.58
C VAL A 64 -3.28 -20.94 14.49
N LEU A 65 -3.85 -20.21 13.55
CA LEU A 65 -3.58 -18.79 13.31
C LEU A 65 -4.51 -17.86 14.09
N HIS A 66 -5.55 -18.37 14.76
CA HIS A 66 -6.47 -17.56 15.56
C HIS A 66 -5.77 -16.85 16.72
N LYS A 67 -4.63 -17.38 17.19
CA LYS A 67 -3.76 -16.74 18.19
C LYS A 67 -3.31 -15.33 17.79
N PHE A 68 -3.25 -15.02 16.49
CA PHE A 68 -2.89 -13.70 15.97
C PHE A 68 -4.10 -12.77 15.84
N LEU A 69 -5.33 -13.29 15.83
CA LEU A 69 -6.56 -12.49 15.69
C LEU A 69 -7.16 -12.11 17.04
N SER A 70 -6.90 -12.89 18.07
CA SER A 70 -7.34 -12.62 19.43
C SER A 70 -6.44 -11.59 20.13
N SER A 71 -7.02 -10.61 20.81
CA SER A 71 -6.28 -9.80 21.79
C SER A 71 -5.86 -10.71 22.95
N LYS A 72 -4.57 -10.72 23.31
CA LYS A 72 -4.15 -11.41 24.54
C LYS A 72 -4.85 -10.72 25.73
N PRO A 73 -5.48 -11.45 26.66
CA PRO A 73 -5.93 -10.85 27.91
C PRO A 73 -4.70 -10.24 28.59
N LYS A 74 -4.79 -8.99 29.06
CA LYS A 74 -3.72 -8.36 29.84
C LYS A 74 -3.48 -9.23 31.08
N ASN A 75 -2.40 -10.01 31.09
CA ASN A 75 -2.03 -10.82 32.24
C ASN A 75 -1.67 -9.90 33.40
N ALA A 76 -2.63 -9.65 34.29
CA ALA A 76 -2.38 -9.12 35.63
C ALA A 76 -1.87 -10.27 36.51
N THR A 77 -0.65 -10.74 36.28
CA THR A 77 0.05 -11.60 37.24
C THR A 77 0.66 -10.73 38.33
N HIS A 78 -0.16 -10.28 39.28
CA HIS A 78 0.32 -9.89 40.60
C HIS A 78 0.22 -11.10 41.52
N THR A 79 1.37 -11.71 41.81
CA THR A 79 1.56 -12.49 43.02
C THR A 79 1.14 -11.64 44.21
N ARG A 80 0.12 -12.10 44.93
CA ARG A 80 -0.35 -11.50 46.19
C ARG A 80 0.78 -11.55 47.21
N THR A 81 1.40 -10.41 47.48
CA THR A 81 2.09 -10.16 48.75
C THR A 81 1.35 -9.03 49.45
N ASN A 82 0.79 -9.35 50.62
CA ASN A 82 0.09 -8.41 51.49
C ASN A 82 0.93 -7.17 51.76
N GLY A 83 0.43 -6.01 51.35
CA GLY A 83 1.00 -4.71 51.65
C GLY A 83 -0.04 -3.62 51.40
N SER A 84 -0.61 -3.12 52.49
CA SER A 84 -1.58 -2.02 52.50
C SER A 84 -0.96 -0.74 51.96
N TYR A 85 -1.26 -0.35 50.72
CA TYR A 85 -1.24 1.05 50.28
C TYR A 85 -2.20 1.22 49.10
N ASN A 86 -3.23 2.04 49.31
CA ASN A 86 -4.06 2.61 48.25
C ASN A 86 -3.14 3.35 47.27
N ASN A 87 -2.95 2.83 46.07
CA ASN A 87 -2.54 3.61 44.92
C ASN A 87 -3.18 3.04 43.65
N LEU A 88 -3.88 3.93 42.96
CA LEU A 88 -4.57 3.69 41.71
C LEU A 88 -3.66 2.95 40.71
N LEU A 89 -4.15 1.81 40.21
CA LEU A 89 -3.62 1.13 39.03
C LEU A 89 -3.81 2.04 37.79
N TYR A 90 -2.88 2.96 37.58
CA TYR A 90 -2.59 3.44 36.24
C TYR A 90 -1.61 2.46 35.61
N THR A 91 -2.03 1.80 34.54
CA THR A 91 -1.09 1.22 33.58
C THR A 91 -0.24 2.37 33.08
N SER A 92 0.99 2.51 33.60
CA SER A 92 1.86 3.61 33.26
C SER A 92 2.17 3.53 31.76
N THR A 93 1.62 4.46 30.99
CA THR A 93 2.07 4.68 29.62
C THR A 93 3.57 4.95 29.66
N PRO A 94 4.40 4.26 28.86
CA PRO A 94 5.84 4.46 28.92
C PRO A 94 6.15 5.93 28.63
N ASN A 95 7.03 6.52 29.44
CA ASN A 95 7.46 7.89 29.26
C ASN A 95 8.20 8.00 27.90
N ILE A 96 8.11 9.15 27.23
CA ILE A 96 8.80 9.40 25.94
C ILE A 96 10.29 9.09 26.03
N SER A 97 10.94 9.38 27.17
CA SER A 97 12.36 9.02 27.38
C SER A 97 12.61 7.52 27.33
N ASP A 98 11.70 6.72 27.89
CA ASP A 98 11.81 5.26 27.88
C ASP A 98 11.51 4.72 26.48
N ILE A 99 10.51 5.28 25.78
CA ILE A 99 10.24 4.96 24.37
C ILE A 99 11.47 5.24 23.51
N LYS A 100 12.08 6.43 23.62
CA LYS A 100 13.31 6.80 22.90
C LYS A 100 14.46 5.82 23.19
N ARG A 101 14.63 5.41 24.46
CA ARG A 101 15.64 4.42 24.87
C ARG A 101 15.37 3.06 24.24
N SER A 102 14.13 2.56 24.29
CA SER A 102 13.74 1.29 23.68
C SER A 102 13.96 1.31 22.17
N ILE A 103 13.53 2.36 21.47
CA ILE A 103 13.75 2.55 20.03
C ILE A 103 15.25 2.49 19.69
N ALA A 104 16.08 3.20 20.44
CA ALA A 104 17.53 3.17 20.24
C ALA A 104 18.11 1.77 20.45
N GLN A 105 17.66 1.04 21.48
CA GLN A 105 18.09 -0.33 21.77
C GLN A 105 17.69 -1.30 20.66
N TYR A 106 16.42 -1.31 20.22
CA TYR A 106 15.94 -2.16 19.13
C TYR A 106 16.74 -1.92 17.85
N ASN A 107 16.92 -0.64 17.47
CA ASN A 107 17.63 -0.29 16.25
C ASN A 107 19.13 -0.63 16.32
N LEU A 108 19.76 -0.52 17.49
CA LEU A 108 21.17 -0.86 17.68
C LEU A 108 21.39 -2.37 17.64
N GLN A 109 20.57 -3.13 18.38
CA GLN A 109 20.73 -4.57 18.54
C GLN A 109 20.34 -5.36 17.28
N GLN A 110 19.35 -4.88 16.51
CA GLN A 110 18.89 -5.53 15.28
C GLN A 110 18.57 -7.02 15.46
N VAL A 111 17.92 -7.37 16.58
CA VAL A 111 17.65 -8.77 16.93
C VAL A 111 16.76 -9.42 15.86
N VAL A 112 17.26 -10.51 15.27
CA VAL A 112 16.49 -11.36 14.36
C VAL A 112 15.85 -12.49 15.15
N HIS A 113 14.55 -12.42 15.36
CA HIS A 113 13.78 -13.48 16.00
C HIS A 113 13.68 -14.70 15.09
N ASN A 114 13.61 -15.89 15.72
CA ASN A 114 13.54 -17.19 15.05
C ASN A 114 14.75 -17.52 14.16
N GLU A 115 15.89 -16.88 14.37
CA GLU A 115 17.08 -17.09 13.55
C GLU A 115 17.51 -18.55 13.50
N ASN A 116 17.57 -19.21 14.67
CA ASN A 116 17.95 -20.62 14.82
C ASN A 116 16.81 -21.62 14.50
N ASN A 117 15.58 -21.14 14.32
CA ASN A 117 14.41 -22.01 14.07
C ASN A 117 14.18 -22.25 12.57
N PHE A 118 14.83 -21.47 11.71
CA PHE A 118 14.63 -21.50 10.26
C PHE A 118 15.98 -21.50 9.54
N GLU A 119 15.99 -21.94 8.28
CA GLU A 119 17.19 -21.93 7.44
C GLU A 119 17.78 -20.51 7.26
N PRO A 120 19.12 -20.36 7.21
CA PRO A 120 19.76 -19.07 6.96
C PRO A 120 19.25 -18.39 5.70
N LEU A 121 19.15 -17.05 5.74
CA LEU A 121 18.73 -16.26 4.59
C LEU A 121 19.75 -16.38 3.47
N GLN A 122 19.26 -16.66 2.28
CA GLN A 122 20.07 -16.66 1.06
C GLN A 122 20.14 -15.24 0.49
N ASN A 123 21.15 -14.97 -0.33
CA ASN A 123 21.33 -13.65 -0.94
C ASN A 123 20.16 -13.26 -1.86
N ASP A 124 19.41 -14.23 -2.38
CA ASP A 124 18.23 -14.08 -3.22
C ASP A 124 16.91 -14.40 -2.48
N SER A 125 16.95 -14.67 -1.17
CA SER A 125 15.73 -14.81 -0.35
C SER A 125 14.84 -13.57 -0.50
N ILE A 126 13.52 -13.73 -0.39
CA ILE A 126 12.62 -12.57 -0.41
C ILE A 126 12.63 -11.91 0.97
N VAL A 127 12.87 -10.61 1.01
CA VAL A 127 12.72 -9.77 2.21
C VAL A 127 11.40 -9.01 2.09
N ILE A 128 10.57 -9.03 3.13
CA ILE A 128 9.29 -8.32 3.14
C ILE A 128 9.34 -7.27 4.22
N VAL A 129 9.18 -6.00 3.84
CA VAL A 129 9.22 -4.86 4.75
C VAL A 129 7.81 -4.30 4.88
N VAL A 130 7.28 -4.31 6.10
CA VAL A 130 5.95 -3.80 6.41
C VAL A 130 6.09 -2.47 7.13
N GLN A 131 5.53 -1.40 6.56
CA GLN A 131 5.38 -0.13 7.26
C GLN A 131 4.13 -0.17 8.15
N ILE A 132 4.30 0.07 9.45
CA ILE A 132 3.22 0.00 10.43
C ILE A 132 3.15 1.29 11.27
N HIS A 133 1.92 1.72 11.58
CA HIS A 133 1.61 2.90 12.36
C HIS A 133 0.95 2.48 13.67
N ASP A 134 -0.39 2.51 13.75
CA ASP A 134 -1.14 2.23 14.98
C ASP A 134 -2.36 1.32 14.77
N ARG A 135 -2.53 0.72 13.57
CA ARG A 135 -3.75 -0.05 13.23
C ARG A 135 -3.56 -1.56 13.43
N ILE A 136 -3.39 -1.96 14.69
CA ILE A 136 -3.22 -3.36 15.12
C ILE A 136 -4.25 -4.33 14.49
N PRO A 137 -5.56 -4.01 14.39
CA PRO A 137 -6.52 -4.93 13.78
C PRO A 137 -6.14 -5.33 12.35
N TYR A 138 -5.71 -4.37 11.52
CA TYR A 138 -5.27 -4.68 10.16
C TYR A 138 -3.97 -5.48 10.14
N LEU A 139 -3.01 -5.10 10.98
CA LEU A 139 -1.75 -5.82 11.11
C LEU A 139 -1.95 -7.30 11.44
N ARG A 140 -2.91 -7.63 12.32
CA ARG A 140 -3.28 -9.02 12.64
C ARG A 140 -3.72 -9.80 11.40
N HIS A 141 -4.54 -9.19 10.54
CA HIS A 141 -4.99 -9.82 9.30
C HIS A 141 -3.86 -9.96 8.26
N LEU A 142 -2.96 -8.98 8.17
CA LEU A 142 -1.76 -9.10 7.35
C LEU A 142 -0.90 -10.29 7.80
N ILE A 143 -0.57 -10.38 9.09
CA ILE A 143 0.23 -11.47 9.67
C ILE A 143 -0.42 -12.83 9.37
N VAL A 144 -1.73 -12.96 9.56
CA VAL A 144 -2.47 -14.19 9.24
C VAL A 144 -2.42 -14.53 7.75
N SER A 145 -2.52 -13.54 6.87
CA SER A 145 -2.42 -13.78 5.42
C SER A 145 -1.00 -14.19 5.00
N LEU A 146 0.04 -13.60 5.59
CA LEU A 146 1.44 -13.99 5.39
C LEU A 146 1.73 -15.43 5.84
N ALA A 147 1.22 -15.81 7.02
CA ALA A 147 1.41 -17.14 7.59
C ALA A 147 0.85 -18.28 6.73
N GLN A 148 -0.10 -17.97 5.84
CA GLN A 148 -0.73 -18.95 4.95
C GLN A 148 0.03 -19.15 3.64
N ALA A 149 1.03 -18.31 3.33
CA ALA A 149 1.75 -18.39 2.06
C ALA A 149 2.84 -19.47 2.08
N PRO A 150 2.80 -20.47 1.19
CA PRO A 150 3.88 -21.43 1.06
C PRO A 150 5.21 -20.74 0.73
N GLY A 151 6.27 -21.15 1.42
CA GLY A 151 7.61 -20.57 1.29
C GLY A 151 7.88 -19.37 2.20
N ILE A 152 6.91 -18.91 3.01
CA ILE A 152 7.10 -17.80 3.95
C ILE A 152 8.23 -18.05 4.95
N SER A 153 8.46 -19.31 5.33
CA SER A 153 9.54 -19.72 6.25
C SER A 153 10.95 -19.42 5.74
N GLN A 154 11.11 -19.19 4.43
CA GLN A 154 12.39 -18.85 3.77
C GLN A 154 12.60 -17.33 3.62
N THR A 155 11.69 -16.52 4.16
CA THR A 155 11.70 -15.06 4.05
C THR A 155 12.18 -14.40 5.34
N LEU A 156 12.60 -13.14 5.23
CA LEU A 156 12.76 -12.23 6.37
C LEU A 156 11.59 -11.25 6.39
N LEU A 157 10.84 -11.21 7.50
CA LEU A 157 9.88 -10.14 7.75
C LEU A 157 10.54 -9.01 8.54
N VAL A 158 10.52 -7.80 8.00
CA VAL A 158 10.95 -6.58 8.66
C VAL A 158 9.72 -5.74 8.96
N PHE A 159 9.41 -5.55 10.24
CA PHE A 159 8.34 -4.63 10.66
C PHE A 159 8.96 -3.28 11.04
N SER A 160 8.56 -2.23 10.32
CA SER A 160 9.07 -0.87 10.49
C SER A 160 8.00 0.00 11.14
N HIS A 161 8.23 0.38 12.39
CA HIS A 161 7.29 1.09 13.24
C HIS A 161 7.59 2.60 13.26
N ASP A 162 6.58 3.46 13.13
CA ASP A 162 6.70 4.88 13.52
C ASP A 162 5.87 5.25 14.76
N TYR A 163 5.25 4.26 15.39
CA TYR A 163 4.58 4.39 16.67
C TYR A 163 4.96 3.21 17.55
N TYR A 164 5.44 3.50 18.76
CA TYR A 164 5.82 2.51 19.74
C TYR A 164 4.59 2.07 20.54
N ASP A 165 4.21 0.81 20.41
CA ASP A 165 3.10 0.20 21.12
C ASP A 165 3.48 -1.22 21.56
N GLU A 166 3.37 -1.51 22.86
CA GLU A 166 3.80 -2.79 23.44
C GLU A 166 2.95 -3.98 22.99
N GLU A 167 1.65 -3.77 22.71
CA GLU A 167 0.79 -4.84 22.19
C GLU A 167 1.22 -5.19 20.76
N MET A 168 1.47 -4.18 19.93
CA MET A 168 1.95 -4.34 18.56
C MET A 168 3.32 -5.01 18.52
N ASN A 169 4.25 -4.57 19.39
CA ASN A 169 5.58 -5.18 19.52
C ASN A 169 5.44 -6.66 19.90
N SER A 170 4.66 -6.96 20.93
CA SER A 170 4.41 -8.32 21.40
C SER A 170 3.73 -9.20 20.33
N LEU A 171 2.85 -8.62 19.51
CA LEU A 171 2.21 -9.31 18.39
C LEU A 171 3.24 -9.72 17.35
N VAL A 172 4.10 -8.79 16.92
CA VAL A 172 5.16 -9.06 15.94
C VAL A 172 6.15 -10.09 16.47
N GLN A 173 6.58 -10.00 17.73
CA GLN A 173 7.50 -10.96 18.35
C GLN A 173 6.89 -12.36 18.51
N SER A 174 5.56 -12.48 18.53
CA SER A 174 4.87 -13.78 18.63
C SER A 174 4.80 -14.56 17.31
N ILE A 175 5.24 -13.96 16.20
CA ILE A 175 5.32 -14.64 14.90
C ILE A 175 6.33 -15.79 15.00
N ASP A 176 5.89 -17.00 14.64
CA ASP A 176 6.64 -18.23 14.80
C ASP A 176 6.77 -19.05 13.51
N PHE A 177 6.43 -18.45 12.35
CA PHE A 177 6.43 -19.12 11.05
C PHE A 177 7.55 -18.67 10.10
N CYS A 178 8.38 -17.68 10.47
CA CYS A 178 9.55 -17.22 9.73
C CYS A 178 10.49 -16.37 10.60
N LYS A 179 11.62 -15.90 10.02
CA LYS A 179 12.51 -14.93 10.66
C LYS A 179 11.89 -13.54 10.68
N VAL A 180 12.01 -12.84 11.81
CA VAL A 180 11.38 -11.53 12.03
C VAL A 180 12.36 -10.56 12.66
N ILE A 181 12.37 -9.31 12.20
CA ILE A 181 13.09 -8.20 12.83
C ILE A 181 12.18 -6.98 12.92
N GLN A 182 12.30 -6.24 14.02
CA GLN A 182 11.63 -4.96 14.21
C GLN A 182 12.62 -3.81 14.11
N ILE A 183 12.25 -2.77 13.39
CA ILE A 183 12.97 -1.50 13.31
C ILE A 183 12.02 -0.36 13.64
N PHE A 184 12.52 0.70 14.26
CA PHE A 184 11.70 1.80 14.77
C PHE A 184 12.18 3.14 14.21
N TYR A 185 11.33 3.86 13.50
CA TYR A 185 11.61 5.18 13.00
C TYR A 185 11.85 6.15 14.18
N PRO A 186 13.07 6.72 14.32
CA PRO A 186 13.47 7.40 15.54
C PRO A 186 12.97 8.84 15.65
N TYR A 187 12.36 9.39 14.60
CA TYR A 187 11.89 10.78 14.55
C TYR A 187 10.38 10.88 14.36
N SER A 188 9.63 10.05 15.08
CA SER A 188 8.17 10.06 15.02
C SER A 188 7.55 11.22 15.82
N ILE A 189 6.31 11.58 15.48
CA ILE A 189 5.51 12.56 16.21
C ILE A 189 5.23 12.11 17.66
N GLN A 190 5.18 10.80 17.91
CA GLN A 190 5.01 10.24 19.27
C GLN A 190 6.20 10.60 20.17
N THR A 191 7.41 10.61 19.62
CA THR A 191 8.65 10.88 20.36
C THR A 191 9.05 12.35 20.36
N HIS A 192 8.46 13.17 19.49
CA HIS A 192 8.75 14.59 19.32
C HIS A 192 7.47 15.45 19.39
N PRO A 193 6.60 15.30 20.40
CA PRO A 193 5.26 15.90 20.35
C PRO A 193 5.25 17.43 20.25
N ASN A 194 6.26 18.09 20.82
CA ASN A 194 6.33 19.55 20.96
C ASN A 194 7.59 20.15 20.31
N GLU A 195 8.24 19.43 19.40
CA GLU A 195 9.44 19.87 18.70
C GLU A 195 9.46 19.25 17.31
N PHE A 196 10.17 19.86 16.35
CA PHE A 196 10.35 19.23 15.04
C PHE A 196 11.02 17.84 15.17
N PRO A 197 10.54 16.78 14.50
CA PRO A 197 9.52 16.76 13.45
C PRO A 197 8.06 16.50 13.89
N GLY A 198 7.72 16.57 15.17
CA GLY A 198 6.31 16.70 15.57
C GLY A 198 5.81 18.13 15.45
N GLU A 199 4.91 18.52 16.34
CA GLU A 199 4.21 19.82 16.30
C GLU A 199 4.92 20.82 17.22
N ASP A 200 5.89 21.56 16.67
CA ASP A 200 6.56 22.63 17.41
C ASP A 200 5.60 23.81 17.66
N PRO A 201 5.42 24.29 18.91
CA PRO A 201 4.52 25.41 19.22
C PRO A 201 4.85 26.72 18.47
N GLY A 202 6.09 26.88 17.99
CA GLY A 202 6.54 28.00 17.18
C GLY A 202 6.21 27.90 15.69
N ASP A 203 5.63 26.79 15.23
CA ASP A 203 5.28 26.59 13.83
C ASP A 203 4.08 27.47 13.39
N CYS A 204 4.09 27.83 12.11
CA CYS A 204 2.99 28.58 11.52
C CYS A 204 1.75 27.69 11.40
N PRO A 205 0.54 28.17 11.80
CA PRO A 205 -0.70 27.45 11.53
C PRO A 205 -0.87 27.20 10.04
N ARG A 206 -1.34 26.00 9.68
CA ARG A 206 -1.49 25.52 8.30
C ARG A 206 -2.04 26.57 7.32
N ASP A 207 -3.16 27.20 7.67
CA ASP A 207 -3.92 28.10 6.78
C ASP A 207 -3.57 29.58 6.96
N MET A 208 -2.53 29.89 7.73
CA MET A 208 -2.08 31.27 7.92
C MET A 208 -1.53 31.84 6.61
N LYS A 209 -1.90 33.08 6.26
CA LYS A 209 -1.31 33.75 5.10
C LYS A 209 0.18 34.06 5.31
N LYS A 210 0.97 34.05 4.25
CA LYS A 210 2.42 34.26 4.33
C LYS A 210 2.79 35.59 4.97
N GLU A 211 2.08 36.67 4.62
CA GLU A 211 2.32 38.00 5.16
C GLU A 211 2.11 38.02 6.68
N GLN A 212 1.05 37.36 7.16
CA GLN A 212 0.76 37.22 8.59
C GLN A 212 1.80 36.35 9.31
N ALA A 213 2.24 35.26 8.69
CA ALA A 213 3.27 34.39 9.23
C ALA A 213 4.61 35.13 9.40
N LEU A 214 4.99 35.99 8.45
CA LEU A 214 6.19 36.82 8.52
C LEU A 214 6.11 37.85 9.65
N ILE A 215 4.93 38.45 9.87
CA ILE A 215 4.68 39.36 10.99
C ILE A 215 4.74 38.62 12.32
N LYS A 216 4.11 37.43 12.40
CA LYS A 216 4.13 36.55 13.59
C LYS A 216 5.52 35.99 13.88
N LYS A 217 6.41 35.94 12.88
CA LYS A 217 7.76 35.36 12.95
C LYS A 217 7.76 33.91 13.42
N CYS A 218 6.79 33.11 12.97
CA CYS A 218 6.78 31.67 13.22
C CYS A 218 7.91 30.95 12.46
N ASN A 219 8.33 29.79 12.96
CA ASN A 219 9.56 29.09 12.58
C ASN A 219 9.72 28.87 11.07
N ASN A 220 8.62 28.52 10.39
CA ASN A 220 8.60 28.15 8.98
C ASN A 220 7.89 29.17 8.07
N ALA A 221 7.73 30.43 8.52
CA ALA A 221 7.01 31.49 7.80
C ALA A 221 7.50 31.76 6.36
N LEU A 222 8.77 31.48 6.08
CA LEU A 222 9.34 31.68 4.74
C LEU A 222 9.05 30.52 3.77
N TYR A 223 8.59 29.38 4.28
CA TYR A 223 8.56 28.10 3.56
C TYR A 223 7.17 27.43 3.57
N PRO A 224 6.11 28.11 3.08
CA PRO A 224 4.86 27.43 2.79
C PRO A 224 5.03 26.46 1.61
N ASP A 225 4.10 25.53 1.47
CA ASP A 225 3.99 24.64 0.33
C ASP A 225 3.57 25.38 -0.95
N VAL A 226 3.54 24.65 -2.06
CA VAL A 226 3.19 25.13 -3.39
C VAL A 226 1.76 25.66 -3.51
N TYR A 227 0.90 25.42 -2.50
CA TYR A 227 -0.46 25.95 -2.39
C TYR A 227 -0.59 27.04 -1.32
N GLY A 228 0.51 27.42 -0.65
CA GLY A 228 0.53 28.47 0.36
C GLY A 228 0.19 27.98 1.78
N HIS A 229 0.14 26.68 2.03
CA HIS A 229 -0.12 26.11 3.35
C HIS A 229 1.17 25.77 4.09
N TYR A 230 1.14 25.84 5.42
CA TYR A 230 2.24 25.40 6.27
C TYR A 230 2.13 23.93 6.66
N ARG A 231 3.27 23.39 7.09
CA ARG A 231 3.47 22.00 7.51
C ARG A 231 2.48 21.56 8.59
N GLU A 232 1.98 20.33 8.45
CA GLU A 232 1.34 19.57 9.53
C GLU A 232 2.11 18.26 9.75
N ALA A 233 2.57 18.03 10.97
CA ALA A 233 3.49 16.93 11.29
C ALA A 233 2.96 15.56 10.89
N LYS A 234 1.69 15.28 11.20
CA LYS A 234 0.99 14.02 10.89
C LYS A 234 1.01 13.64 9.41
N PHE A 235 1.00 14.62 8.49
CA PHE A 235 1.03 14.34 7.04
C PHE A 235 2.45 14.09 6.52
N THR A 236 3.46 14.66 7.18
CA THR A 236 4.86 14.48 6.78
C THR A 236 5.49 13.18 7.28
N GLN A 237 5.02 12.62 8.40
CA GLN A 237 5.62 11.43 9.00
C GLN A 237 5.68 10.24 8.03
N THR A 238 4.62 9.97 7.27
CA THR A 238 4.55 8.81 6.38
C THR A 238 5.65 8.80 5.33
N LYS A 239 5.96 9.96 4.70
CA LYS A 239 7.04 10.06 3.71
C LYS A 239 8.43 9.99 4.34
N HIS A 240 8.61 10.58 5.53
CA HIS A 240 9.86 10.42 6.28
C HIS A 240 10.12 8.97 6.65
N HIS A 241 9.13 8.31 7.26
CA HIS A 241 9.21 6.90 7.64
C HIS A 241 9.48 6.03 6.42
N TRP A 242 8.80 6.28 5.29
CA TRP A 242 9.01 5.50 4.08
C TRP A 242 10.44 5.59 3.55
N TRP A 243 11.01 6.80 3.52
CA TRP A 243 12.38 7.03 3.07
C TRP A 243 13.40 6.44 4.04
N TRP A 244 13.21 6.66 5.33
CA TRP A 244 14.08 6.14 6.39
C TRP A 244 14.14 4.61 6.37
N LYS A 245 12.99 3.94 6.35
CA LYS A 245 12.94 2.47 6.44
C LYS A 245 13.61 1.81 5.23
N ALA A 246 13.45 2.40 4.05
CA ALA A 246 14.07 1.90 2.84
C ALA A 246 15.61 2.04 2.93
N ASN A 247 16.12 3.21 3.34
CA ASN A 247 17.56 3.40 3.60
C ASN A 247 18.08 2.41 4.66
N ARG A 248 17.32 2.21 5.76
CA ARG A 248 17.69 1.29 6.84
C ARG A 248 17.83 -0.14 6.33
N VAL A 249 16.80 -0.65 5.64
CA VAL A 249 16.75 -2.05 5.18
C VAL A 249 17.76 -2.32 4.08
N PHE A 250 17.90 -1.42 3.10
CA PHE A 250 18.90 -1.64 2.05
C PHE A 250 20.32 -1.42 2.59
N ASN A 251 20.61 -0.34 3.31
CA ASN A 251 22.00 0.09 3.48
C ASN A 251 22.58 -0.10 4.88
N GLN A 252 21.77 -0.37 5.90
CA GLN A 252 22.25 -0.32 7.30
C GLN A 252 21.91 -1.54 8.17
N LEU A 253 20.98 -2.40 7.74
CA LEU A 253 20.70 -3.64 8.46
C LEU A 253 21.77 -4.68 8.16
N GLU A 254 22.32 -5.31 9.20
CA GLU A 254 23.39 -6.29 9.03
C GLU A 254 22.90 -7.55 8.31
N VAL A 255 21.70 -8.02 8.68
CA VAL A 255 21.07 -9.22 8.11
C VAL A 255 20.78 -9.10 6.60
N THR A 256 20.63 -7.88 6.07
CA THR A 256 20.40 -7.63 4.64
C THR A 256 21.60 -6.98 3.93
N ARG A 257 22.76 -6.86 4.59
CA ARG A 257 23.93 -6.15 4.06
C ARG A 257 24.38 -6.63 2.68
N ASN A 258 24.43 -7.95 2.48
CA ASN A 258 24.83 -8.59 1.22
C ASN A 258 23.64 -9.09 0.39
N HIS A 259 22.42 -8.73 0.78
CA HIS A 259 21.21 -9.16 0.10
C HIS A 259 21.10 -8.52 -1.29
N THR A 260 20.77 -9.34 -2.29
CA THR A 260 20.66 -8.95 -3.71
C THR A 260 19.28 -9.26 -4.32
N GLY A 261 18.48 -10.07 -3.62
CA GLY A 261 17.14 -10.45 -4.03
C GLY A 261 16.14 -9.31 -3.97
N LEU A 262 14.86 -9.68 -4.06
CA LEU A 262 13.76 -8.73 -4.01
C LEU A 262 13.44 -8.33 -2.58
N ILE A 263 13.22 -7.03 -2.39
CA ILE A 263 12.61 -6.47 -1.19
C ILE A 263 11.20 -6.03 -1.54
N VAL A 264 10.21 -6.60 -0.87
CA VAL A 264 8.78 -6.33 -1.05
C VAL A 264 8.34 -5.30 -0.01
N LEU A 265 7.70 -4.22 -0.44
CA LEU A 265 7.17 -3.17 0.42
C LEU A 265 5.66 -3.38 0.61
N LEU A 266 5.25 -3.56 1.85
CA LEU A 266 3.86 -3.67 2.29
C LEU A 266 3.54 -2.62 3.36
N GLU A 267 2.25 -2.43 3.61
CA GLU A 267 1.69 -1.57 4.66
C GLU A 267 0.81 -2.44 5.57
N GLU A 268 0.58 -2.02 6.81
CA GLU A 268 -0.17 -2.79 7.82
C GLU A 268 -1.60 -3.18 7.41
N ASP A 269 -2.20 -2.45 6.48
CA ASP A 269 -3.53 -2.65 5.93
C ASP A 269 -3.54 -3.31 4.55
N HIS A 270 -2.46 -4.01 4.23
CA HIS A 270 -2.45 -4.98 3.15
C HIS A 270 -2.94 -6.36 3.62
N TYR A 271 -3.46 -7.13 2.66
CA TYR A 271 -3.74 -8.56 2.79
C TYR A 271 -3.13 -9.27 1.59
N VAL A 272 -2.43 -10.38 1.81
CA VAL A 272 -1.78 -11.13 0.72
C VAL A 272 -2.52 -12.41 0.36
N GLY A 273 -2.53 -12.78 -0.92
CA GLY A 273 -3.01 -14.08 -1.38
C GLY A 273 -2.01 -15.19 -1.07
N GLU A 274 -2.48 -16.42 -0.86
CA GLU A 274 -1.62 -17.56 -0.48
C GLU A 274 -0.48 -17.84 -1.50
N ASP A 275 -0.68 -17.53 -2.79
CA ASP A 275 0.32 -17.74 -3.84
C ASP A 275 1.24 -16.53 -4.10
N PHE A 276 1.24 -15.49 -3.26
CA PHE A 276 1.97 -14.25 -3.57
C PHE A 276 3.49 -14.45 -3.74
N ILE A 277 4.10 -15.32 -2.94
CA ILE A 277 5.53 -15.67 -3.03
C ILE A 277 5.82 -16.41 -4.33
N HIS A 278 4.96 -17.37 -4.68
CA HIS A 278 5.06 -18.12 -5.93
C HIS A 278 4.94 -17.20 -7.14
N MET A 279 3.92 -16.33 -7.15
CA MET A 279 3.71 -15.33 -8.19
C MET A 279 4.91 -14.39 -8.31
N LEU A 280 5.45 -13.90 -7.20
CA LEU A 280 6.61 -13.01 -7.19
C LEU A 280 7.86 -13.67 -7.78
N ARG A 281 8.16 -14.91 -7.40
CA ARG A 281 9.29 -15.68 -7.97
C ARG A 281 9.12 -15.94 -9.45
N LEU A 282 7.88 -16.20 -9.90
CA LEU A 282 7.60 -16.39 -11.31
C LEU A 282 7.73 -15.08 -12.12
N MET A 283 7.26 -13.96 -11.56
CA MET A 283 7.48 -12.62 -12.13
C MET A 283 8.96 -12.26 -12.17
N GLU A 284 9.73 -12.57 -11.13
CA GLU A 284 11.18 -12.35 -11.08
C GLU A 284 11.92 -13.02 -12.24
N ARG A 285 11.67 -14.33 -12.42
CA ARG A 285 12.26 -15.10 -13.52
C ARG A 285 11.84 -14.53 -14.88
N THR A 286 10.54 -14.26 -15.03
CA THR A 286 9.97 -13.76 -16.28
C THR A 286 10.54 -12.39 -16.67
N TYR A 287 10.74 -11.46 -15.72
CA TYR A 287 11.28 -10.14 -16.07
C TYR A 287 12.77 -10.19 -16.45
N LYS A 288 13.56 -11.06 -15.80
CA LYS A 288 14.99 -11.26 -16.15
C LYS A 288 15.15 -11.75 -17.60
N GLU A 289 14.24 -12.59 -18.07
CA GLU A 289 14.27 -13.16 -19.42
C GLU A 289 13.62 -12.25 -20.47
N SER A 290 12.43 -11.71 -20.16
CA SER A 290 11.53 -11.10 -21.16
C SER A 290 11.32 -9.60 -21.01
N CYS A 291 11.76 -8.97 -19.90
CA CYS A 291 11.64 -7.52 -19.69
C CYS A 291 12.88 -6.92 -19.03
N ARG A 292 13.99 -6.86 -19.78
CA ARG A 292 15.26 -6.29 -19.29
C ARG A 292 15.18 -4.81 -18.84
N HIS A 293 14.15 -4.09 -19.29
CA HIS A 293 13.92 -2.69 -18.89
C HIS A 293 13.02 -2.55 -17.65
N CYS A 294 12.34 -3.62 -17.21
CA CYS A 294 11.56 -3.64 -15.98
C CYS A 294 12.49 -3.66 -14.76
N ASN A 295 12.15 -2.87 -13.75
CA ASN A 295 12.95 -2.72 -12.53
C ASN A 295 12.09 -2.70 -11.26
N VAL A 296 10.78 -2.82 -11.41
CA VAL A 296 9.79 -2.90 -10.34
C VAL A 296 8.80 -4.02 -10.65
N LEU A 297 8.41 -4.78 -9.63
CA LEU A 297 7.29 -5.72 -9.68
C LEU A 297 6.16 -5.19 -8.80
N SER A 298 4.90 -5.37 -9.22
CA SER A 298 3.73 -4.98 -8.43
C SER A 298 2.78 -6.17 -8.32
N LEU A 299 2.56 -6.63 -7.09
CA LEU A 299 1.64 -7.74 -6.82
C LEU A 299 0.18 -7.28 -6.67
N GLY A 300 -0.06 -5.99 -6.43
CA GLY A 300 -1.39 -5.42 -6.27
C GLY A 300 -1.70 -4.32 -7.28
N THR A 301 -2.99 -4.07 -7.47
CA THR A 301 -3.54 -2.86 -8.12
C THR A 301 -4.97 -2.63 -7.60
N TYR A 302 -5.47 -1.40 -7.67
CA TYR A 302 -6.76 -0.99 -7.10
C TYR A 302 -7.96 -1.33 -8.01
N LEU A 303 -8.06 -2.59 -8.44
CA LEU A 303 -9.19 -3.06 -9.24
C LEU A 303 -10.46 -3.19 -8.38
N LYS A 304 -11.60 -2.79 -8.94
CA LYS A 304 -12.91 -2.96 -8.28
C LYS A 304 -13.49 -4.37 -8.44
N THR A 305 -13.09 -5.06 -9.51
CA THR A 305 -13.55 -6.39 -9.89
C THR A 305 -12.36 -7.27 -10.25
N TYR A 306 -12.45 -8.54 -9.90
CA TYR A 306 -11.36 -9.50 -10.08
C TYR A 306 -11.83 -10.67 -10.95
N ASN A 307 -11.17 -10.90 -12.08
CA ASN A 307 -11.43 -12.06 -12.93
C ASN A 307 -10.22 -13.01 -12.91
N TYR A 308 -10.13 -13.81 -11.86
CA TYR A 308 -9.03 -14.76 -11.69
C TYR A 308 -8.98 -15.84 -12.80
N TYR A 309 -10.13 -16.23 -13.35
CA TYR A 309 -10.16 -17.18 -14.47
C TYR A 309 -9.42 -16.64 -15.70
N ALA A 310 -9.67 -15.36 -16.05
CA ALA A 310 -9.06 -14.76 -17.22
C ALA A 310 -7.64 -14.20 -16.97
N ASP A 311 -7.36 -13.73 -15.76
CA ASP A 311 -6.20 -12.86 -15.49
C ASP A 311 -5.17 -13.46 -14.51
N SER A 312 -5.40 -14.62 -13.90
CA SER A 312 -4.48 -15.15 -12.87
C SER A 312 -3.05 -15.40 -13.36
N LYS A 313 -2.89 -15.75 -14.64
CA LYS A 313 -1.61 -16.01 -15.31
C LYS A 313 -1.06 -14.79 -16.05
N LYS A 314 -1.76 -13.66 -16.06
CA LYS A 314 -1.37 -12.50 -16.86
C LYS A 314 -0.62 -11.47 -16.03
N VAL A 315 0.45 -10.94 -16.63
CA VAL A 315 1.15 -9.77 -16.12
C VAL A 315 1.11 -8.65 -17.15
N GLU A 316 1.00 -7.41 -16.68
CA GLU A 316 1.03 -6.22 -17.51
C GLU A 316 2.36 -5.50 -17.36
N ILE A 317 3.02 -5.18 -18.47
CA ILE A 317 4.19 -4.32 -18.51
C ILE A 317 3.74 -2.89 -18.77
N SER A 318 4.11 -1.97 -17.88
CA SER A 318 3.77 -0.56 -17.98
C SER A 318 4.80 0.34 -17.27
N PRO A 319 4.88 1.63 -17.61
CA PRO A 319 5.53 2.60 -16.74
C PRO A 319 4.97 2.54 -15.32
N TRP A 320 5.82 2.69 -14.30
CA TRP A 320 5.34 2.72 -12.92
C TRP A 320 4.48 3.96 -12.65
N VAL A 321 3.32 3.76 -12.01
CA VAL A 321 2.33 4.80 -11.72
C VAL A 321 1.97 4.70 -10.24
N SER A 322 2.19 5.78 -9.49
CA SER A 322 1.93 5.87 -8.04
C SER A 322 0.55 5.35 -7.67
N SER A 323 -0.49 5.91 -8.29
CA SER A 323 -1.89 5.60 -8.00
C SER A 323 -2.36 4.19 -8.41
N LYS A 324 -1.46 3.32 -8.90
CA LYS A 324 -1.80 1.97 -9.38
C LYS A 324 -0.86 0.88 -8.87
N HIS A 325 0.43 1.18 -8.76
CA HIS A 325 1.50 0.17 -8.62
C HIS A 325 2.30 0.32 -7.31
N ASN A 326 1.76 1.02 -6.32
CA ASN A 326 2.36 1.21 -5.00
C ASN A 326 2.09 0.02 -4.04
N MET A 327 1.08 -0.82 -4.31
CA MET A 327 0.70 -1.96 -3.48
C MET A 327 1.50 -3.23 -3.78
N GLY A 328 2.22 -3.75 -2.79
CA GLY A 328 3.04 -4.95 -2.96
C GLY A 328 4.14 -4.73 -3.98
N MET A 329 4.72 -3.52 -3.97
CA MET A 329 5.82 -3.15 -4.84
C MET A 329 7.09 -3.85 -4.40
N ALA A 330 7.82 -4.45 -5.33
CA ALA A 330 9.09 -5.11 -5.05
C ALA A 330 10.18 -4.67 -6.03
N PHE A 331 11.38 -4.46 -5.52
CA PHE A 331 12.56 -4.17 -6.31
C PHE A 331 13.83 -4.58 -5.55
N ASN A 332 14.95 -4.65 -6.25
CA ASN A 332 16.23 -5.07 -5.68
C ASN A 332 17.13 -3.87 -5.33
N ARG A 333 18.29 -4.18 -4.76
CA ARG A 333 19.31 -3.20 -4.37
C ARG A 333 19.77 -2.32 -5.53
N SER A 334 19.92 -2.86 -6.74
CA SER A 334 20.36 -2.08 -7.90
C SER A 334 19.36 -0.98 -8.29
N THR A 335 18.06 -1.28 -8.24
CA THR A 335 17.01 -0.27 -8.43
C THR A 335 17.04 0.77 -7.29
N TRP A 336 17.22 0.32 -6.04
CA TRP A 336 17.27 1.20 -4.89
C TRP A 336 18.44 2.19 -4.93
N THR A 337 19.65 1.73 -5.29
CA THR A 337 20.83 2.61 -5.42
C THR A 337 20.55 3.76 -6.38
N GLN A 338 19.94 3.49 -7.55
CA GLN A 338 19.56 4.54 -8.50
C GLN A 338 18.52 5.53 -7.93
N ILE A 339 17.58 5.04 -7.11
CA ILE A 339 16.59 5.89 -6.43
C ILE A 339 17.27 6.77 -5.38
N VAL A 340 18.20 6.24 -4.60
CA VAL A 340 18.95 6.96 -3.56
C VAL A 340 19.86 8.03 -4.15
N ASP A 341 20.51 7.76 -5.29
CA ASP A 341 21.28 8.78 -6.03
C ASP A 341 20.42 10.00 -6.40
N CYS A 342 19.10 9.79 -6.49
CA CYS A 342 18.09 10.81 -6.75
C CYS A 342 17.40 11.36 -5.49
N ALA A 343 17.98 11.18 -4.29
CA ALA A 343 17.40 11.61 -3.02
C ALA A 343 16.94 13.07 -3.01
N ALA A 344 17.69 13.98 -3.64
CA ALA A 344 17.31 15.38 -3.72
C ALA A 344 15.97 15.61 -4.47
N TYR A 345 15.68 14.81 -5.49
CA TYR A 345 14.42 14.86 -6.23
C TYR A 345 13.26 14.25 -5.43
N PHE A 346 13.52 13.34 -4.51
CA PHE A 346 12.51 12.80 -3.60
C PHE A 346 12.23 13.77 -2.44
N CYS A 347 13.28 14.16 -1.73
CA CYS A 347 13.21 14.91 -0.47
C CYS A 347 12.84 16.38 -0.63
N LYS A 348 13.04 16.98 -1.82
CA LYS A 348 12.69 18.40 -2.07
C LYS A 348 11.44 18.60 -2.92
N TYR A 349 10.89 17.52 -3.49
CA TYR A 349 9.65 17.61 -4.24
C TYR A 349 8.50 17.86 -3.28
N ASP A 350 7.73 18.91 -3.54
CA ASP A 350 6.66 19.37 -2.67
C ASP A 350 5.40 18.52 -2.82
N ASP A 351 5.51 17.32 -2.27
CA ASP A 351 4.46 16.34 -2.15
C ASP A 351 4.74 15.48 -0.92
N TYR A 352 3.88 15.54 0.09
CA TYR A 352 4.03 14.74 1.30
C TYR A 352 3.77 13.24 1.05
N ASN A 353 3.28 12.84 -0.13
CA ASN A 353 3.07 11.43 -0.47
C ASN A 353 4.36 10.84 -1.05
N TRP A 354 4.83 9.73 -0.47
CA TRP A 354 6.07 9.07 -0.88
C TRP A 354 5.99 8.51 -2.30
N ASP A 355 4.83 8.01 -2.72
CA ASP A 355 4.61 7.36 -4.01
C ASP A 355 4.58 8.38 -5.16
N TRP A 356 3.91 9.52 -4.98
CA TRP A 356 3.97 10.65 -5.92
C TRP A 356 5.39 11.24 -6.00
N SER A 357 6.11 11.30 -4.87
CA SER A 357 7.52 11.70 -4.86
C SER A 357 8.40 10.71 -5.61
N LEU A 358 8.15 9.40 -5.49
CA LEU A 358 8.84 8.37 -6.27
C LEU A 358 8.50 8.46 -7.77
N GLN A 359 7.27 8.82 -8.11
CA GLN A 359 6.89 9.06 -9.52
C GLN A 359 7.64 10.26 -10.09
N HIS A 360 7.79 11.33 -9.30
CA HIS A 360 8.61 12.48 -9.67
C HIS A 360 10.07 12.08 -9.92
N VAL A 361 10.68 11.28 -9.04
CA VAL A 361 12.04 10.75 -9.19
C VAL A 361 12.17 9.96 -10.50
N SER A 362 11.24 9.03 -10.75
CA SER A 362 11.22 8.21 -11.96
C SER A 362 11.16 9.04 -13.24
N GLN A 363 10.39 10.14 -13.24
CA GLN A 363 10.18 10.94 -14.45
C GLN A 363 11.26 12.01 -14.69
N ASN A 364 11.88 12.54 -13.63
CA ASN A 364 12.72 13.74 -13.71
C ASN A 364 14.18 13.54 -13.30
N CYS A 365 14.53 12.40 -12.69
CA CYS A 365 15.91 12.14 -12.24
C CYS A 365 16.50 10.84 -12.80
N LEU A 366 15.76 9.72 -12.71
CA LEU A 366 16.30 8.43 -13.13
C LEU A 366 16.58 8.42 -14.64
N ARG A 367 17.78 7.95 -15.02
CA ARG A 367 18.14 7.70 -16.43
C ARG A 367 17.23 6.63 -17.03
N GLN A 368 17.06 5.53 -16.31
CA GLN A 368 16.09 4.49 -16.64
C GLN A 368 14.87 4.66 -15.74
N LYS A 369 13.74 5.10 -16.33
CA LYS A 369 12.49 5.29 -15.62
C LYS A 369 12.01 3.98 -14.99
N LEU A 370 11.31 4.08 -13.87
CA LEU A 370 10.67 2.92 -13.26
C LEU A 370 9.64 2.32 -14.23
N HIS A 371 9.81 1.05 -14.54
CA HIS A 371 8.91 0.22 -15.34
C HIS A 371 8.50 -0.99 -14.53
N ALA A 372 7.19 -1.18 -14.44
CA ALA A 372 6.56 -2.17 -13.61
C ALA A 372 6.07 -3.37 -14.44
N MET A 373 6.37 -4.58 -13.95
CA MET A 373 5.59 -5.78 -14.28
C MET A 373 4.53 -5.96 -13.19
N VAL A 374 3.26 -5.92 -13.58
CA VAL A 374 2.11 -5.86 -12.66
C VAL A 374 1.27 -7.12 -12.80
N ALA A 375 0.97 -7.79 -11.69
CA ALA A 375 0.02 -8.90 -11.71
C ALA A 375 -1.39 -8.40 -12.04
N ARG A 376 -2.02 -8.91 -13.12
CA ARG A 376 -3.37 -8.47 -13.50
C ARG A 376 -4.44 -8.96 -12.53
N ALA A 377 -4.31 -10.19 -12.02
CA ALA A 377 -5.05 -10.62 -10.84
C ALA A 377 -4.17 -10.35 -9.59
N PRO A 378 -4.61 -9.45 -8.69
CA PRO A 378 -3.77 -8.96 -7.61
C PRO A 378 -3.58 -10.01 -6.52
N ARG A 379 -2.34 -10.16 -6.06
CA ARG A 379 -1.94 -10.97 -4.89
C ARG A 379 -1.79 -10.15 -3.61
N VAL A 380 -1.91 -8.83 -3.71
CA VAL A 380 -1.93 -7.91 -2.58
C VAL A 380 -3.17 -7.03 -2.69
N PHE A 381 -3.92 -6.95 -1.60
CA PHE A 381 -5.18 -6.22 -1.49
C PHE A 381 -5.06 -5.17 -0.38
N HIS A 382 -5.71 -4.02 -0.57
CA HIS A 382 -5.86 -3.02 0.49
C HIS A 382 -7.16 -3.28 1.25
N ILE A 383 -7.03 -3.56 2.55
CA ILE A 383 -8.16 -3.78 3.47
C ILE A 383 -8.46 -2.58 4.36
N GLY A 384 -7.66 -1.51 4.26
CA GLY A 384 -7.86 -0.26 4.99
C GLY A 384 -9.16 0.45 4.60
N GLU A 385 -9.99 0.76 5.60
CA GLU A 385 -11.21 1.57 5.47
C GLU A 385 -11.16 2.86 6.30
N CYS A 386 -10.09 3.01 7.10
CA CYS A 386 -9.76 4.14 7.96
C CYS A 386 -8.25 4.46 7.82
N GLY A 387 -7.82 5.68 8.15
CA GLY A 387 -6.42 6.11 8.03
C GLY A 387 -6.30 7.56 7.55
N VAL A 388 -5.08 8.01 7.25
CA VAL A 388 -4.72 9.41 6.94
C VAL A 388 -5.61 10.05 5.86
N HIS A 389 -6.08 9.27 4.88
CA HIS A 389 -6.91 9.74 3.77
C HIS A 389 -8.40 9.40 3.90
N HIS A 390 -8.82 8.71 4.96
CA HIS A 390 -10.19 8.27 5.15
C HIS A 390 -10.95 9.19 6.12
N LYS A 391 -12.21 9.47 5.80
CA LYS A 391 -13.13 10.24 6.68
C LYS A 391 -13.70 9.41 7.84
N LYS A 392 -13.52 8.09 7.81
CA LYS A 392 -14.08 7.16 8.81
C LYS A 392 -13.03 6.86 9.89
N ASN A 393 -13.40 7.08 11.16
CA ASN A 393 -12.56 6.73 12.31
C ASN A 393 -12.73 5.26 12.75
N ASN A 394 -13.73 4.55 12.22
CA ASN A 394 -14.02 3.18 12.63
C ASN A 394 -13.18 2.17 11.83
N CYS A 395 -12.03 1.79 12.38
CA CYS A 395 -11.13 0.76 11.84
C CYS A 395 -11.58 -0.69 12.13
N LYS A 396 -12.77 -0.89 12.70
CA LYS A 396 -13.30 -2.22 13.06
C LYS A 396 -14.17 -2.84 11.98
N SER A 397 -14.33 -2.20 10.81
CA SER A 397 -15.12 -2.81 9.75
C SER A 397 -14.36 -3.99 9.16
N THR A 398 -15.03 -5.13 9.19
CA THR A 398 -14.55 -6.43 8.73
C THR A 398 -15.03 -6.78 7.33
N SER A 399 -15.91 -5.95 6.77
CA SER A 399 -16.59 -6.22 5.50
C SER A 399 -15.63 -6.42 4.33
N VAL A 400 -14.59 -5.59 4.23
CA VAL A 400 -13.58 -5.69 3.17
C VAL A 400 -12.72 -6.94 3.34
N ILE A 401 -12.44 -7.33 4.58
CA ILE A 401 -11.66 -8.54 4.90
C ILE A 401 -12.42 -9.79 4.44
N SER A 402 -13.70 -9.90 4.84
CA SER A 402 -14.57 -10.99 4.40
C SER A 402 -14.69 -11.06 2.88
N LYS A 403 -14.78 -9.90 2.21
CA LYS A 403 -14.82 -9.82 0.75
C LYS A 403 -13.52 -10.35 0.11
N VAL A 404 -12.35 -9.95 0.62
CA VAL A 404 -11.05 -10.43 0.11
C VAL A 404 -10.90 -11.93 0.32
N GLN A 405 -11.26 -12.45 1.50
CA GLN A 405 -11.22 -13.89 1.79
C GLN A 405 -12.15 -14.68 0.85
N GLN A 406 -13.35 -14.17 0.56
CA GLN A 406 -14.28 -14.81 -0.37
C GLN A 406 -13.76 -14.80 -1.81
N VAL A 407 -13.13 -13.70 -2.24
CA VAL A 407 -12.47 -13.61 -3.55
C VAL A 407 -11.35 -14.64 -3.66
N LEU A 408 -10.48 -14.75 -2.65
CA LEU A 408 -9.39 -15.73 -2.66
C LEU A 408 -9.91 -17.17 -2.61
N LYS A 409 -10.97 -17.43 -1.83
CA LYS A 409 -11.63 -18.74 -1.78
C LYS A 409 -12.20 -19.17 -3.13
N SER A 410 -12.84 -18.26 -3.87
CA SER A 410 -13.34 -18.54 -5.22
C SER A 410 -12.22 -18.63 -6.26
N ALA A 411 -11.13 -17.90 -6.05
CA ALA A 411 -9.95 -17.91 -6.91
C ALA A 411 -9.04 -19.14 -6.73
N LYS A 412 -9.23 -19.95 -5.68
CA LYS A 412 -8.30 -21.02 -5.27
C LYS A 412 -7.78 -21.92 -6.40
N ARG A 413 -8.63 -22.29 -7.35
CA ARG A 413 -8.25 -23.14 -8.52
C ARG A 413 -7.40 -22.43 -9.58
N HIS A 414 -7.27 -21.11 -9.50
CA HIS A 414 -6.57 -20.26 -10.44
C HIS A 414 -5.28 -19.66 -9.85
N LEU A 415 -5.01 -19.90 -8.57
CA LEU A 415 -3.76 -19.55 -7.90
C LEU A 415 -2.63 -20.52 -8.34
N TYR A 416 -1.39 -20.16 -8.04
CA TYR A 416 -0.19 -20.94 -8.38
C TYR A 416 -0.03 -21.25 -9.88
N PRO A 417 -0.01 -20.23 -10.76
CA PRO A 417 0.18 -20.47 -12.18
C PRO A 417 1.59 -20.99 -12.50
N ASP A 418 1.74 -21.94 -13.43
CA ASP A 418 3.06 -22.49 -13.79
C ASP A 418 3.89 -21.55 -14.68
N TYR A 419 3.22 -20.68 -15.43
CA TYR A 419 3.82 -19.73 -16.36
C TYR A 419 3.04 -18.42 -16.41
N LEU A 420 3.67 -17.36 -16.94
CA LEU A 420 3.07 -16.05 -17.11
C LEU A 420 2.88 -15.69 -18.58
N ILE A 421 1.80 -14.99 -18.86
CA ILE A 421 1.50 -14.38 -20.15
C ILE A 421 1.75 -12.87 -20.01
N LEU A 422 2.72 -12.35 -20.76
CA LEU A 422 3.00 -10.93 -20.80
C LEU A 422 1.95 -10.22 -21.66
N THR A 423 1.42 -9.14 -21.10
CA THR A 423 0.59 -8.18 -21.81
C THR A 423 1.24 -6.81 -21.67
N TYR A 424 1.09 -5.98 -22.68
CA TYR A 424 1.63 -4.62 -22.66
C TYR A 424 0.47 -3.65 -22.49
N SER A 425 0.65 -2.66 -21.61
CA SER A 425 -0.33 -1.58 -21.49
C SER A 425 -0.45 -0.85 -22.83
N THR A 426 -1.68 -0.58 -23.28
CA THR A 426 -1.88 0.30 -24.42
C THR A 426 -1.36 1.68 -24.03
N VAL A 427 -0.49 2.25 -24.87
CA VAL A 427 0.30 3.47 -24.64
C VAL A 427 -0.40 4.43 -23.69
N LEU A 428 0.06 4.48 -22.43
CA LEU A 428 -0.40 5.48 -21.48
C LEU A 428 -0.09 6.84 -22.12
N LYS A 429 -1.14 7.63 -22.43
CA LYS A 429 -0.99 9.05 -22.80
C LYS A 429 0.04 9.65 -21.83
N LYS A 430 1.08 10.30 -22.35
CA LYS A 430 2.12 10.97 -21.54
C LYS A 430 1.44 11.70 -20.38
N THR A 431 1.48 11.11 -19.20
CA THR A 431 0.93 11.73 -18.00
C THR A 431 1.92 12.81 -17.62
N LYS A 432 1.63 14.04 -18.04
CA LYS A 432 2.38 15.21 -17.60
C LYS A 432 2.31 15.19 -16.07
N LEU A 433 3.46 15.11 -15.41
CA LEU A 433 3.50 15.20 -13.94
C LEU A 433 2.82 16.51 -13.56
N ARG A 434 1.77 16.42 -12.74
CA ARG A 434 1.09 17.60 -12.21
C ARG A 434 2.01 18.24 -11.17
N LYS A 435 1.71 19.51 -10.83
CA LYS A 435 2.21 20.13 -9.60
C LYS A 435 1.92 19.18 -8.43
N GLY A 436 2.90 18.97 -7.54
CA GLY A 436 2.76 18.04 -6.41
C GLY A 436 1.57 18.38 -5.51
N ASN A 437 1.19 17.45 -4.63
CA ASN A 437 0.06 17.61 -3.73
C ASN A 437 0.32 18.59 -2.57
N GLY A 438 1.52 19.14 -2.44
CA GLY A 438 1.88 20.10 -1.38
C GLY A 438 2.23 19.40 -0.07
N GLY A 439 2.11 20.12 1.05
CA GLY A 439 2.38 19.67 2.41
C GLY A 439 3.84 19.30 2.71
N TRP A 440 4.77 19.58 1.80
CA TRP A 440 6.19 19.27 1.92
C TRP A 440 7.05 20.48 1.51
N GLY A 441 6.59 21.71 1.78
CA GLY A 441 7.32 22.94 1.50
C GLY A 441 8.38 23.31 2.56
N ASP A 442 8.24 22.77 3.77
CA ASP A 442 9.10 23.12 4.91
C ASP A 442 10.53 22.58 4.74
N ARG A 443 11.51 23.48 4.85
CA ARG A 443 12.92 23.13 4.67
C ARG A 443 13.45 22.18 5.75
N ARG A 444 12.84 22.13 6.93
CA ARG A 444 13.26 21.21 7.99
C ARG A 444 12.95 19.76 7.59
N ASP A 445 11.80 19.51 6.95
CA ASP A 445 11.47 18.19 6.39
C ASP A 445 12.45 17.81 5.26
N HIS A 446 12.81 18.74 4.38
CA HIS A 446 13.80 18.47 3.33
C HIS A 446 15.15 18.05 3.94
N LYS A 447 15.61 18.78 4.96
CA LYS A 447 16.88 18.51 5.64
C LYS A 447 16.85 17.18 6.38
N LEU A 448 15.77 16.87 7.10
CA LEU A 448 15.63 15.59 7.80
C LEU A 448 15.63 14.42 6.80
N CYS A 449 14.84 14.50 5.72
CA CYS A 449 14.80 13.49 4.67
C CYS A 449 16.17 13.26 4.03
N ILE A 450 16.87 14.34 3.67
CA ILE A 450 18.23 14.25 3.12
C ILE A 450 19.20 13.67 4.15
N GLY A 451 19.12 14.09 5.42
CA GLY A 451 19.98 13.59 6.49
C GLY A 451 19.81 12.09 6.77
N MET A 452 18.66 11.52 6.39
CA MET A 452 18.40 10.07 6.46
C MET A 452 18.85 9.31 5.20
N THR A 453 19.31 10.01 4.17
CA THR A 453 19.87 9.40 2.96
C THR A 453 21.29 8.97 3.26
N LEU A 454 21.54 7.67 3.29
CA LEU A 454 22.90 7.14 3.25
C LEU A 454 23.10 6.44 1.91
N GLY A 455 23.87 7.09 1.05
CA GLY A 455 24.41 6.55 -0.20
C GLY A 455 25.91 6.42 -0.08
#